data_AF-A0A6A7WDH8-F1
#
_entry.id   AF-A0A6A7WDH8-F1
#
_cell.length_a   1.000
_cell.length_b   1.000
_cell.length_c   1.000
_cell.angle_alpha   90.00
_cell.angle_beta   90.00
_cell.angle_gamma   90.00
#
_symmetry.space_group_name_H-M   'P 1'
#
loop_
_entity.id
_entity.type
_entity.pdbx_description
1 polymer ?
#
loop_
_entity_poly.entity_id
_entity_poly.type
_entity_poly.pdbx_seq_one_letter_code
_entity_poly.pdbx_strand_id
1 'polypeptide(L)'
;MTKNNQEQELSSLAEIMLRKELVRKDIDADDEKIKTLWNSLFKKPDALSKSASTSKRISSLMSMGAGALDGAILAWKLYRKFKRKK
;
A
#
# COMPACT_ATOMS: atom_id res chain seq x y z
N MET A 1 -12.22 12.48 9.62
CA MET A 1 -11.92 13.29 10.83
C MET A 1 -10.42 13.49 10.93
N THR A 2 -9.91 14.67 10.57
CA THR A 2 -8.52 15.07 10.81
C THR A 2 -8.45 15.71 12.21
N LYS A 3 -7.72 15.09 13.14
CA LYS A 3 -7.47 15.69 14.46
C LYS A 3 -6.49 16.84 14.27
N ASN A 4 -6.96 18.05 14.56
CA ASN A 4 -6.16 19.26 14.54
C ASN A 4 -5.03 19.11 15.57
N ASN A 5 -3.78 19.24 15.14
CA ASN A 5 -2.62 19.39 16.01
C ASN A 5 -2.72 20.74 16.71
N GLN A 6 -3.47 20.80 17.80
CA GLN A 6 -3.39 21.92 18.72
C GLN A 6 -2.09 21.73 19.51
N GLU A 7 -1.13 22.64 19.31
CA GLU A 7 0.04 22.77 20.16
C GLU A 7 -0.44 23.18 21.56
N GLN A 8 -0.84 22.19 22.35
CA GLN A 8 -1.15 22.39 23.75
C GLN A 8 0.17 22.60 24.48
N GLU A 9 0.37 23.78 25.08
CA GLU A 9 1.49 24.03 25.99
C GLU A 9 1.48 22.99 27.10
N LEU A 10 2.39 22.03 26.98
CA LEU A 10 2.61 20.97 27.94
C LEU A 10 3.47 21.52 29.07
N SER A 11 2.83 21.95 30.15
CA SER A 11 3.49 22.66 31.26
C SER A 11 4.19 21.73 32.27
N SER A 12 4.03 20.41 32.15
CA SER A 12 4.61 19.42 33.09
C SER A 12 5.23 18.20 32.40
N LEU A 13 6.39 17.77 32.88
CA LEU A 13 7.13 16.60 32.39
C LEU A 13 6.31 15.31 32.46
N ALA A 14 5.51 15.15 33.52
CA ALA A 14 4.65 13.97 33.71
C ALA A 14 3.58 13.88 32.60
N GLU A 15 3.03 15.01 32.17
CA GLU A 15 2.03 15.06 31.11
C GLU A 15 2.65 14.71 29.74
N ILE A 16 3.87 15.19 29.48
CA ILE A 16 4.64 14.85 28.28
C ILE A 16 4.90 13.34 28.22
N MET A 17 5.31 12.73 29.33
CA MET A 17 5.55 11.28 29.41
C MET A 17 4.28 10.48 29.16
N LEU A 18 3.17 10.87 29.78
CA LEU A 18 1.88 10.21 29.60
C LEU A 18 1.42 10.27 28.14
N ARG A 19 1.48 11.45 27.50
CA ARG A 19 1.15 11.60 26.08
C ARG A 19 2.08 10.81 25.19
N LYS A 20 3.38 10.80 25.48
CA LYS A 20 4.36 10.01 24.73
C LYS A 20 4.01 8.53 24.77
N GLU A 21 3.64 8.00 25.93
CA GLU A 21 3.23 6.60 26.07
C GLU A 21 1.93 6.31 25.31
N LEU A 22 0.96 7.22 25.37
CA LEU A 22 -0.31 7.07 24.66
C LEU A 22 -0.10 7.04 23.14
N VAL A 23 0.67 8.00 22.62
CA VAL A 23 1.05 8.05 21.19
C VAL A 23 1.82 6.80 20.78
N ARG A 24 2.70 6.29 21.65
CA ARG A 24 3.43 5.03 21.39
C ARG A 24 2.47 3.86 21.17
N LYS A 25 1.48 3.71 22.06
CA LYS A 25 0.47 2.64 21.96
C LYS A 25 -0.39 2.77 20.72
N ASP A 26 -0.76 4.00 20.36
CA ASP A 26 -1.52 4.26 19.12
C ASP A 26 -0.70 3.90 17.88
N ILE A 27 0.59 4.25 17.84
CA ILE A 27 1.51 3.87 16.75
C ILE A 27 1.64 2.35 16.65
N ASP A 28 1.87 1.67 17.77
CA ASP A 28 2.02 0.20 17.77
C ASP A 28 0.74 -0.49 17.28
N ALA A 29 -0.44 0.03 17.66
CA ALA A 29 -1.72 -0.49 17.20
C ALA A 29 -1.97 -0.24 15.71
N ASP A 30 -1.57 0.92 15.19
CA ASP A 30 -1.70 1.25 13.78
C ASP A 30 -0.68 0.47 12.92
N ASP A 31 0.53 0.22 13.43
CA ASP A 31 1.53 -0.62 12.77
C ASP A 31 1.02 -2.05 12.56
N GLU A 32 0.35 -2.65 13.56
CA GLU A 32 -0.24 -3.97 13.40
C GLU A 32 -1.41 -3.97 12.39
N LYS A 33 -2.23 -2.91 12.35
CA LYS A 33 -3.26 -2.76 11.30
C LYS A 33 -2.63 -2.61 9.92
N ILE A 34 -1.58 -1.82 9.78
CA ILE A 34 -0.86 -1.65 8.51
C ILE A 34 -0.26 -2.98 8.08
N LYS A 35 0.38 -3.72 8.97
CA LYS A 35 0.94 -5.05 8.65
C LYS A 35 -0.15 -6.03 8.23
N THR A 36 -1.28 -6.08 8.92
CA THR A 36 -2.38 -6.99 8.59
C THR A 36 -3.03 -6.64 7.25
N LEU A 37 -3.27 -5.35 6.98
CA LEU A 37 -3.79 -4.86 5.70
C LEU A 37 -2.78 -5.05 4.57
N TRP A 38 -1.50 -4.75 4.80
CA TRP A 38 -0.44 -5.01 3.84
C TRP A 38 -0.35 -6.50 3.50
N ASN A 39 -0.37 -7.35 4.51
CA ASN A 39 -0.38 -8.79 4.34
C ASN A 39 -1.68 -9.31 3.71
N SER A 40 -2.81 -8.61 3.78
CA SER A 40 -4.05 -9.01 3.10
C SER A 40 -4.09 -8.59 1.63
N LEU A 41 -3.55 -7.40 1.31
CA LEU A 41 -3.43 -6.88 -0.04
C LEU A 41 -2.34 -7.60 -0.85
N PHE A 42 -1.23 -7.95 -0.19
CA PHE A 42 -0.10 -8.64 -0.80
C PHE A 42 0.02 -10.11 -0.38
N LYS A 43 -0.95 -10.66 0.38
CA LYS A 43 -1.08 -12.12 0.48
C LYS A 43 -1.23 -12.60 -0.95
N LYS A 44 -0.24 -13.34 -1.43
CA LYS A 44 -0.31 -14.00 -2.73
C LYS A 44 -1.63 -14.76 -2.70
N PRO A 45 -2.65 -14.38 -3.50
CA PRO A 45 -3.85 -15.18 -3.54
C PRO A 45 -3.41 -16.58 -3.98
N ASP A 46 -3.98 -17.63 -3.42
CA ASP A 46 -3.73 -18.99 -3.93
C ASP A 46 -4.05 -19.12 -5.44
N ALA A 47 -4.75 -18.11 -5.99
CA ALA A 47 -4.96 -17.83 -7.41
C ALA A 47 -3.71 -17.35 -8.20
N LEU A 48 -2.57 -17.12 -7.55
CA LEU A 48 -1.24 -16.91 -8.17
C LEU A 48 -0.28 -18.08 -7.88
N SER A 49 -0.74 -19.13 -7.17
CA SER A 49 -0.02 -20.39 -7.14
C SER A 49 0.08 -20.95 -8.57
N LYS A 50 1.12 -21.74 -8.85
CA LYS A 50 1.30 -22.41 -10.15
C LYS A 50 0.09 -23.27 -10.59
N SER A 51 -0.88 -23.52 -9.70
CA SER A 51 -2.10 -24.29 -9.92
C SER A 51 -3.31 -23.47 -10.39
N ALA A 52 -3.22 -22.14 -10.47
CA ALA A 52 -4.37 -21.29 -10.75
C ALA A 52 -4.58 -21.02 -12.25
N SER A 53 -5.80 -21.22 -12.73
CA SER A 53 -6.21 -20.99 -14.13
C SER A 53 -5.94 -19.56 -14.59
N THR A 54 -5.44 -19.44 -15.83
CA THR A 54 -4.96 -18.21 -16.49
C THR A 54 -5.95 -17.03 -16.42
N SER A 55 -7.26 -17.31 -16.38
CA SER A 55 -8.32 -16.29 -16.26
C SER A 55 -8.35 -15.59 -14.90
N LYS A 56 -8.07 -16.29 -13.79
CA LYS A 56 -8.00 -15.69 -12.44
C LYS A 56 -6.79 -14.78 -12.27
N ARG A 57 -5.69 -15.08 -12.96
CA ARG A 57 -4.48 -14.26 -12.97
C ARG A 57 -4.71 -12.90 -13.65
N ILE A 58 -5.47 -12.89 -14.74
CA ILE A 58 -5.82 -11.65 -15.48
C ILE A 58 -6.80 -10.80 -14.67
N SER A 59 -7.77 -11.42 -13.99
CA SER A 59 -8.69 -10.69 -13.09
C SER A 59 -7.97 -10.01 -11.92
N SER A 60 -6.93 -10.63 -11.37
CA SER A 60 -6.09 -10.02 -10.31
C SER A 60 -5.19 -8.89 -10.83
N LEU A 61 -4.89 -8.87 -12.13
CA LEU A 61 -4.17 -7.76 -12.77
C LEU A 61 -5.10 -6.57 -13.03
N MET A 62 -6.38 -6.82 -13.32
CA MET A 62 -7.39 -5.76 -13.49
C MET A 62 -7.69 -4.98 -12.21
N SER A 63 -7.47 -5.56 -11.02
CA SER A 63 -7.52 -4.83 -9.76
C SER A 63 -6.30 -3.92 -9.51
N MET A 64 -5.24 -4.03 -10.32
CA MET A 64 -4.14 -3.07 -10.32
C MET A 64 -4.60 -1.85 -11.12
N GLY A 65 -4.92 -0.76 -10.43
CA GLY A 65 -5.52 0.44 -11.00
C GLY A 65 -4.72 1.14 -12.11
N ALA A 66 -5.19 2.32 -12.51
CA ALA A 66 -4.78 3.07 -13.71
C ALA A 66 -3.27 3.15 -14.00
N GLY A 67 -2.39 3.12 -12.99
CA GLY A 67 -0.94 3.15 -13.18
C GLY A 67 -0.35 1.90 -13.86
N ALA A 68 -0.92 0.71 -13.65
CA ALA A 68 -0.44 -0.50 -14.32
C ALA A 68 -0.83 -0.52 -15.81
N LEU A 69 -2.01 0.03 -16.14
CA LEU A 69 -2.47 0.20 -17.52
C LEU A 69 -1.61 1.21 -18.27
N ASP A 70 -1.27 2.35 -17.67
CA ASP A 70 -0.36 3.33 -18.28
C ASP A 70 1.04 2.74 -18.51
N GLY A 71 1.56 1.98 -17.54
CA GLY A 71 2.82 1.24 -17.68
C GLY A 71 2.81 0.23 -18.84
N ALA A 72 1.70 -0.48 -19.03
CA ALA A 72 1.53 -1.41 -20.15
C ALA A 72 1.45 -0.69 -21.51
N ILE A 73 0.75 0.45 -21.58
CA ILE A 73 0.67 1.30 -22.78
C ILE A 73 2.05 1.87 -23.13
N LEU A 74 2.82 2.33 -22.14
CA LEU A 74 4.18 2.80 -22.33
C LEU A 74 5.10 1.69 -22.85
N ALA A 75 5.03 0.49 -22.26
CA ALA A 75 5.78 -0.66 -22.74
C ALA A 75 5.43 -1.03 -24.20
N TRP A 76 4.15 -1.00 -24.56
CA TRP A 76 3.68 -1.19 -25.94
C TRP A 76 4.21 -0.09 -26.88
N LYS A 77 4.20 1.18 -26.43
CA LYS A 77 4.68 2.31 -27.21
C LYS A 77 6.18 2.23 -27.46
N LEU A 78 6.98 1.85 -26.45
CA LEU A 78 8.41 1.57 -26.59
C LEU A 78 8.64 0.39 -27.53
N TYR A 79 7.95 -0.73 -27.34
CA TYR A 79 8.03 -1.90 -28.21
C TYR A 79 7.77 -1.52 -29.67
N ARG A 80 6.69 -0.79 -29.95
CA ARG A 80 6.35 -0.32 -31.31
C ARG A 80 7.41 0.62 -31.88
N LYS A 81 7.99 1.49 -31.07
CA LYS A 81 9.00 2.47 -31.49
C LYS A 81 10.34 1.80 -31.83
N PHE A 82 10.73 0.75 -31.10
CA PHE A 82 11.99 0.05 -31.30
C PHE A 82 11.91 -1.18 -32.22
N LYS A 83 10.72 -1.79 -32.42
CA LYS A 83 10.54 -2.89 -33.39
C LYS A 83 10.64 -2.47 -34.86
N ARG A 84 10.61 -1.16 -35.17
CA ARG A 84 10.76 -0.63 -36.53
C ARG A 84 12.20 -0.24 -36.89
N LYS A 85 13.19 -0.80 -36.22
CA LYS A 85 14.58 -0.80 -36.69
C LYS A 85 15.00 -2.23 -37.02
N LYS A 86 14.57 -2.68 -38.20
CA LYS A 86 15.29 -3.66 -39.01
C LYS A 86 15.71 -2.94 -40.27
#